data_AF-A0A1Y0BHJ6-F1
#
_entry.id   AF-A0A1Y0BHJ6-F1
#
_cell.length_a   1.000
_cell.length_b   1.000
_cell.length_c   1.000
_cell.angle_alpha   90.00
_cell.angle_beta   90.00
_cell.angle_gamma   90.00
#
_symmetry.space_group_name_H-M   'P 1'
#
loop_
_entity.id
_entity.type
_entity.pdbx_description
1 polymer ?
#
loop_
_entity_poly.entity_id
_entity_poly.type
_entity_poly.pdbx_seq_one_letter_code
_entity_poly.pdbx_strand_id
1 'polypeptide(L)' 'MIHFENVNPELAKKFTDVIPLGRAAEVDEVASMVGYLAQPEAAFITGQVISVNGGSAML' A
#
# COMPACT_ATOMS: atom_id res chain seq x y z
N MET A 1 3.75 4.61 -10.06
CA MET A 1 4.81 3.80 -9.43
C MET A 1 5.72 3.29 -10.54
N ILE A 2 7.05 3.37 -10.38
CA ILE A 2 8.04 3.08 -11.43
C ILE A 2 7.85 1.64 -11.95
N HIS A 3 8.03 1.42 -13.26
CA HIS A 3 8.06 0.13 -13.96
C HIS A 3 9.18 -0.81 -13.47
N PHE A 4 9.31 -1.02 -12.17
CA PHE A 4 10.32 -1.87 -11.55
C PHE A 4 10.23 -3.31 -12.01
N GLU A 5 9.01 -3.75 -12.34
CA GLU A 5 8.70 -5.03 -12.97
C GLU A 5 9.49 -5.25 -14.27
N ASN A 6 9.69 -4.19 -15.06
CA ASN A 6 10.45 -4.25 -16.31
C ASN A 6 11.97 -4.18 -16.09
N VAL A 7 12.42 -3.76 -14.90
CA VAL A 7 13.84 -3.63 -14.55
C VAL A 7 14.37 -4.92 -13.90
N ASN A 8 13.57 -5.54 -13.04
CA ASN A 8 13.92 -6.82 -12.41
C ASN A 8 12.65 -7.65 -12.13
N PRO A 9 12.19 -8.43 -13.12
CA PRO A 9 10.94 -9.20 -13.02
C PRO A 9 10.95 -10.22 -11.89
N GLU A 10 12.07 -10.92 -11.69
CA GLU A 10 12.23 -11.95 -10.64
C GLU A 10 12.10 -11.35 -9.24
N LEU A 11 12.70 -10.17 -9.04
CA LEU A 11 12.61 -9.47 -7.77
C LEU A 11 11.20 -8.89 -7.55
N ALA A 12 10.58 -8.32 -8.59
CA ALA A 12 9.20 -7.86 -8.51
C ALA A 12 8.25 -9.00 -8.13
N LYS A 13 8.42 -10.18 -8.73
CA LYS A 13 7.63 -11.38 -8.41
C LYS A 13 7.78 -11.79 -6.94
N LYS A 14 9.01 -11.79 -6.40
CA LYS A 14 9.24 -12.12 -4.98
C LYS A 14 8.51 -11.17 -4.03
N PHE A 15 8.38 -9.89 -4.39
CA PHE A 15 7.60 -8.93 -3.60
C PHE A 15 6.11 -9.17 -3.72
N THR A 16 5.58 -9.48 -4.91
CA THR A 16 4.15 -9.75 -5.08
C THR A 16 3.72 -11.08 -4.44
N ASP A 17 4.61 -12.08 -4.39
CA ASP A 17 4.33 -13.39 -3.79
C ASP A 17 4.03 -13.30 -2.27
N VAL A 18 4.54 -12.28 -1.57
CA VAL A 18 4.26 -12.04 -0.14
C VAL A 18 3.06 -11.14 0.11
N ILE A 19 2.44 -10.59 -0.93
CA ILE A 19 1.24 -9.76 -0.83
C ILE A 19 0.01 -10.66 -1.04
N PRO A 20 -0.88 -10.83 -0.06
CA PRO A 20 -2.10 -11.63 -0.22
C PRO A 20 -3.00 -11.21 -1.39
N LEU A 21 -3.08 -9.91 -1.71
CA LEU A 21 -3.78 -9.44 -2.91
C LEU A 21 -3.09 -9.79 -4.24
N GLY A 22 -1.86 -10.34 -4.20
CA GLY A 22 -1.13 -10.85 -5.36
C GLY A 22 -0.60 -9.78 -6.32
N ARG A 23 -0.62 -8.50 -5.92
CA ARG A 23 -0.18 -7.38 -6.76
C ARG A 23 0.38 -6.22 -5.94
N ALA A 24 1.14 -5.36 -6.61
CA ALA A 24 1.51 -4.06 -6.06
C ALA A 24 0.27 -3.17 -5.88
N ALA A 25 0.34 -2.24 -4.92
CA ALA A 25 -0.66 -1.20 -4.75
C ALA A 25 -0.54 -0.16 -5.87
N GLU A 26 -1.69 0.32 -6.34
CA GLU A 26 -1.77 1.49 -7.21
C GLU A 26 -1.57 2.77 -6.38
N VAL A 27 -1.10 3.83 -7.03
CA VAL A 27 -0.87 5.13 -6.37
C VAL A 27 -2.15 5.64 -5.71
N ASP A 28 -3.28 5.48 -6.40
CA ASP A 28 -4.58 5.96 -5.94
C ASP A 28 -5.07 5.22 -4.69
N GLU A 29 -4.67 3.96 -4.48
CA GLU A 29 -5.05 3.20 -3.29
C GLU A 29 -4.37 3.74 -2.02
N VAL A 30 -3.10 4.12 -2.13
CA VAL A 30 -2.37 4.78 -1.03
C VAL A 30 -2.87 6.21 -0.84
N ALA A 31 -3.06 6.95 -1.92
CA ALA A 31 -3.54 8.34 -1.88
C ALA A 31 -4.94 8.44 -1.27
N SER A 32 -5.83 7.48 -1.54
CA SER A 32 -7.19 7.46 -0.99
C SER A 32 -7.20 7.36 0.54
N MET A 33 -6.31 6.57 1.14
CA MET A 33 -6.18 6.47 2.60
C MET A 33 -5.69 7.80 3.20
N VAL A 34 -4.70 8.44 2.57
CA VAL A 34 -4.23 9.78 2.99
C VAL A 34 -5.37 10.80 2.86
N GLY A 35 -6.12 10.75 1.76
CA GLY A 35 -7.28 11.60 1.52
C GLY A 35 -8.36 11.45 2.59
N TYR A 36 -8.64 10.21 3.03
CA TYR A 36 -9.55 9.95 4.14
C TYR A 36 -9.03 10.54 5.46
N LEU A 37 -7.74 10.36 5.78
CA LEU A 37 -7.15 10.90 7.02
C LEU A 37 -7.16 12.43 7.08
N ALA A 38 -7.25 13.10 5.93
CA ALA A 38 -7.39 14.54 5.85
C ALA A 38 -8.85 15.03 6.01
N GLN A 39 -9.85 14.13 6.06
CA GLN A 39 -11.25 14.52 6.19
C GLN A 39 -11.65 14.78 7.65
N PRO A 40 -12.72 15.58 7.90
CA PRO A 40 -13.24 15.84 9.24
C PRO A 40 -13.62 14.59 10.03
N GLU A 41 -14.08 13.52 9.36
CA GLU A 41 -14.49 12.27 9.98
C GLU A 41 -13.31 11.53 10.64
N ALA A 42 -12.08 11.81 10.21
CA ALA A 42 -10.86 11.24 10.79
C ALA A 42 -10.34 12.04 12.01
N ALA A 43 -11.04 13.07 12.49
CA ALA A 43 -10.54 14.02 13.47
C ALA A 43 -10.07 13.42 14.82
N PHE A 44 -10.52 12.22 15.17
CA PHE A 44 -10.11 11.53 16.40
C PHE A 44 -9.02 10.46 16.19
N ILE A 45 -8.53 10.31 14.96
CA ILE A 45 -7.46 9.38 14.60
C ILE A 45 -6.13 10.13 14.69
N THR A 46 -5.31 9.78 15.69
CA THR A 46 -3.98 10.35 15.88
C THR A 46 -3.02 9.35 16.52
N GLY A 47 -1.72 9.51 16.27
CA GLY A 47 -0.67 8.63 16.80
C GLY A 47 -0.68 7.19 16.25
N GLN A 48 -1.43 6.94 15.18
CA GLN A 48 -1.55 5.61 14.58
C GLN A 48 -0.65 5.44 13.37
N VAL A 49 -0.19 4.21 13.15
CA VAL A 49 0.47 3.79 11.90
C VAL A 49 -0.53 2.94 11.12
N ILE A 50 -0.95 3.41 9.95
CA ILE A 50 -1.92 2.70 9.11
C ILE A 50 -1.18 2.08 7.93
N SER A 51 -1.20 0.75 7.86
CA SER A 51 -0.56 0.01 6.77
C SER A 51 -1.51 -0.21 5.59
N VAL A 52 -1.22 0.44 4.46
CA VAL A 52 -1.87 0.20 3.17
C VAL A 52 -0.98 -0.73 2.35
N ASN A 53 -1.02 -2.03 2.63
CA ASN A 53 0.02 -2.97 2.20
C ASN A 53 -0.51 -4.25 1.50
N GLY A 54 -1.80 -4.28 1.14
CA GLY A 54 -2.42 -5.44 0.50
C GLY A 54 -2.39 -6.73 1.34
N GLY A 55 -2.17 -6.63 2.65
CA GLY A 55 -2.09 -7.74 3.60
C GLY A 55 -0.68 -8.31 3.81
N SER A 56 0.37 -7.71 3.25
CA SER A 56 1.74 -8.24 3.31
C SER A 56 2.37 -8.22 4.71
N ALA A 57 1.83 -7.42 5.62
CA ALA A 57 2.19 -7.45 7.04
C ALA A 57 0.92 -7.33 7.90
N MET A 58 0.88 -8.08 9.00
CA MET A 58 -0.09 -7.91 10.08
C MET A 58 0.59 -7.08 11.17
N LEU A 59 0.13 -5.84 11.40
CA LEU A 59 0.61 -4.93 12.44
C LEU A 59 -0.49 -4.69 13.47
#